data_AF-A0A1C3F8U7-F1
#
_entry.id   AF-A0A1C3F8U7-F1
#
_cell.length_a   1.000
_cell.length_b   1.000
_cell.length_c   1.000
_cell.angle_alpha   90.00
_cell.angle_beta   90.00
_cell.angle_gamma   90.00
#
_symmetry.space_group_name_H-M   'P 1'
#
loop_
_entity.id
_entity.type
_entity.pdbx_description
1 polymer ?
#
loop_
_entity_poly.entity_id
_entity_poly.type
_entity_poly.pdbx_seq_one_letter_code
_entity_poly.pdbx_strand_id
1 'polypeptide(L)'
;MKCYICERACVIREGNTGACGLYQNHGEQIIELFPNKYLTVCPISIETMPILHFHPRGKFLQVSTTGCNFHCNGCISALIVEEMAPSSKALRELLPQQVVDEAVKNDCLGIAFLLNDPLASFPTFLKVAKLAKKQGLLVGCSSNAYFTEVSLAEISGYIDFINIGVKGLSDRAYQNCGGSTVEPVLRSIKTLYEKGVHVEVSCMLKKDNMGEVMVLAEIIAQISQDIPLQLMRFIPLEGADPSLEPSILEAEDLYRRLRKSLNYIYLFNSPGTDYLNTFCPRCGEVIYKRDFYGPMGAKLMSTEIGSGQKNSCPQCDRMIDIKAAPAEINYQEGAFEGGYPFTRALEMMEAILIAIGVTDKKKVVQVWEEVLCHDGLQKLHHSIQNFETYLETIRYFGELTKTENKAEDLVAYMQEKILLIKDGWSAIKHKPRVYYVMGKPLFCLKGERLENQLVEAAGGISVNKEIECSGRPGMQISVEQLNALNPEVIFISAFLSSSVEDFYKECRKVGITVDAVKNKRIYTHLASGWDFGSPRWILGLLHIANILQPEIYHFDVIGEAKGLYKEFYELDFSLSDLNRSFSKPSSKWTWKTNRQACCTNDKVISG
;
A
#
# COMPACT_ATOMS: atom_id res chain seq x y z
N MET A 1 17.70 31.45 10.42
CA MET A 1 17.65 31.38 8.95
C MET A 1 16.30 30.81 8.51
N LYS A 2 15.69 31.34 7.44
CA LYS A 2 14.46 30.77 6.87
C LYS A 2 14.81 29.58 6.00
N CYS A 3 14.24 28.41 6.28
CA CYS A 3 14.45 27.20 5.49
C CYS A 3 13.84 27.36 4.10
N TYR A 4 14.61 27.03 3.06
CA TYR A 4 14.21 27.18 1.65
C TYR A 4 13.71 25.87 1.03
N ILE A 5 13.68 24.77 1.78
CA ILE A 5 13.38 23.44 1.21
C ILE A 5 11.89 23.24 0.94
N CYS A 6 11.02 23.61 1.88
CA CYS A 6 9.57 23.42 1.74
C CYS A 6 8.78 24.62 2.29
N GLU A 7 7.52 24.74 1.89
CA GLU A 7 6.65 25.89 2.22
C GLU A 7 6.12 25.89 3.66
N ARG A 8 6.60 24.96 4.50
CA ARG A 8 6.54 25.16 5.95
C ARG A 8 7.40 26.35 6.37
N ALA A 9 8.39 26.71 5.53
CA ALA A 9 9.11 27.97 5.59
C ALA A 9 9.70 28.29 6.98
N CYS A 10 10.13 27.25 7.70
CA CYS A 10 10.52 27.34 9.11
C CYS A 10 11.65 28.37 9.31
N VAL A 11 11.53 29.22 10.32
CA VAL A 11 12.63 30.06 10.78
C VAL A 11 13.42 29.28 11.83
N ILE A 12 14.57 28.74 11.42
CA ILE A 12 15.40 27.84 12.22
C ILE A 12 16.51 28.66 12.91
N ARG A 13 16.58 28.60 14.24
CA ARG A 13 17.69 29.18 15.03
C ARG A 13 18.96 28.36 14.81
N GLU A 14 20.12 29.00 14.90
CA GLU A 14 21.41 28.30 14.81
C GLU A 14 21.48 27.13 15.81
N GLY A 15 21.98 25.99 15.36
CA GLY A 15 22.04 24.73 16.14
C GLY A 15 20.71 23.96 16.22
N ASN A 16 19.57 24.59 15.89
CA ASN A 16 18.27 23.93 15.95
C ASN A 16 17.87 23.31 14.60
N THR A 17 16.87 22.44 14.64
CA THR A 17 16.28 21.80 13.47
C THR A 17 14.95 22.42 13.06
N GLY A 18 14.58 22.25 11.79
CA GLY A 18 13.25 22.55 11.30
C GLY A 18 12.21 21.59 11.87
N ALA A 19 10.93 21.90 11.67
CA ALA A 19 9.83 21.13 12.24
C ALA A 19 9.63 19.72 11.63
N CYS A 20 10.45 19.33 10.65
CA CYS A 20 10.55 17.96 10.14
C CYS A 20 11.67 17.15 10.80
N GLY A 21 12.59 17.79 11.54
CA GLY A 21 13.74 17.12 12.16
C GLY A 21 14.86 16.70 11.20
N LEU A 22 14.77 17.05 9.90
CA LEU A 22 15.69 16.58 8.86
C LEU A 22 16.73 17.62 8.42
N TYR A 23 16.49 18.89 8.75
CA TYR A 23 17.36 20.01 8.39
C TYR A 23 17.74 20.84 9.60
N GLN A 24 19.00 21.25 9.68
CA GLN A 24 19.55 22.07 10.75
C GLN A 24 20.11 23.38 10.20
N ASN A 25 19.96 24.46 10.97
CA ASN A 25 20.68 25.71 10.68
C ASN A 25 22.09 25.66 11.29
N HIS A 26 23.11 25.62 10.43
CA HIS A 26 24.53 25.58 10.82
C HIS A 26 25.20 26.96 10.59
N GLY A 27 24.56 28.01 11.11
CA GLY A 27 25.01 29.41 11.05
C GLY A 27 24.79 30.05 9.69
N GLU A 28 25.56 29.62 8.68
CA GLU A 28 25.61 30.22 7.34
C GLU A 28 24.71 29.51 6.32
N GLN A 29 24.22 28.32 6.64
CA GLN A 29 23.42 27.51 5.71
C GLN A 29 22.50 26.52 6.43
N ILE A 30 21.44 26.14 5.72
CA ILE A 30 20.60 25.00 6.09
C ILE A 30 21.23 23.73 5.54
N ILE A 31 21.55 22.78 6.41
CA ILE A 31 22.16 21.49 6.07
C ILE A 31 21.19 20.33 6.28
N GLU A 32 21.31 19.30 5.45
CA GLU A 32 20.64 18.01 5.63
C GLU A 32 21.37 17.19 6.71
N LEU A 33 20.63 16.66 7.68
CA LEU A 33 21.22 15.94 8.82
C LEU A 33 21.60 14.49 8.51
N PHE A 34 20.93 13.85 7.55
CA PHE A 34 21.09 12.43 7.23
C PHE A 34 21.37 12.22 5.74
N PRO A 35 22.42 12.86 5.19
CA PRO A 35 22.72 12.76 3.77
C PRO A 35 23.07 11.32 3.38
N ASN A 36 22.75 10.94 2.15
CA ASN A 36 23.19 9.68 1.53
C ASN A 36 22.71 8.39 2.24
N LYS A 37 21.65 8.47 3.05
CA LYS A 37 21.07 7.33 3.75
C LYS A 37 19.77 6.88 3.09
N TYR A 38 19.72 5.63 2.65
CA TYR A 38 18.60 5.07 1.90
C TYR A 38 18.05 3.83 2.57
N LEU A 39 16.73 3.77 2.71
CA LEU A 39 16.04 2.60 3.25
C LEU A 39 15.81 1.55 2.16
N THR A 40 15.39 1.97 0.96
CA THR A 40 15.20 1.08 -0.18
C THR A 40 15.96 1.61 -1.38
N VAL A 41 16.67 0.70 -2.07
CA VAL A 41 17.34 0.92 -3.36
C VAL A 41 17.20 -0.36 -4.16
N CYS A 42 16.16 -0.44 -4.99
CA CYS A 42 15.86 -1.64 -5.77
C CYS A 42 15.15 -1.30 -7.09
N PRO A 43 15.28 -2.15 -8.13
CA PRO A 43 14.58 -1.90 -9.38
C PRO A 43 13.08 -2.18 -9.26
N ILE A 44 12.27 -1.39 -9.94
CA ILE A 44 10.82 -1.49 -10.05
C ILE A 44 10.39 -1.27 -11.50
N SER A 45 9.19 -1.71 -11.85
CA SER A 45 8.46 -1.15 -12.99
C SER A 45 7.79 0.16 -12.58
N ILE A 46 7.72 1.11 -13.52
CA ILE A 46 7.28 2.47 -13.19
C ILE A 46 5.88 2.50 -12.59
N GLU A 47 4.95 1.64 -13.02
CA GLU A 47 3.55 1.62 -12.55
C GLU A 47 3.36 1.11 -11.10
N THR A 48 4.43 0.55 -10.50
CA THR A 48 4.47 0.24 -9.07
C THR A 48 4.57 1.51 -8.22
N MET A 49 5.16 2.57 -8.78
CA MET A 49 4.84 3.94 -8.40
C MET A 49 3.62 4.34 -9.24
N PRO A 50 2.61 5.04 -8.72
CA PRO A 50 1.43 5.31 -9.53
C PRO A 50 1.74 6.38 -10.60
N ILE A 51 2.38 5.97 -11.69
CA ILE A 51 2.67 6.73 -12.91
C ILE A 51 2.34 5.78 -14.06
N LEU A 52 1.34 6.14 -14.86
CA LEU A 52 0.77 5.25 -15.87
C LEU A 52 1.04 5.72 -17.30
N HIS A 53 1.36 7.00 -17.48
CA HIS A 53 1.50 7.68 -18.76
C HIS A 53 2.94 8.11 -19.07
N PHE A 54 3.91 7.61 -18.32
CA PHE A 54 5.34 7.85 -18.57
C PHE A 54 6.09 6.52 -18.62
N HIS A 55 6.68 6.19 -19.77
CA HIS A 55 7.43 4.95 -20.02
C HIS A 55 6.76 3.69 -19.43
N PRO A 56 5.53 3.31 -19.85
CA PRO A 56 4.85 2.13 -19.32
C PRO A 56 5.75 0.88 -19.34
N ARG A 57 5.69 0.03 -18.31
CA ARG A 57 6.61 -1.11 -18.05
C ARG A 57 8.08 -0.75 -17.87
N GLY A 58 8.44 0.52 -17.95
CA GLY A 58 9.81 0.99 -17.83
C GLY A 58 10.41 0.58 -16.50
N LYS A 59 11.65 0.07 -16.53
CA LYS A 59 12.40 -0.32 -15.33
C LYS A 59 13.10 0.90 -14.76
N PHE A 60 12.83 1.23 -13.49
CA PHE A 60 13.43 2.34 -12.77
C PHE A 60 14.06 1.85 -11.47
N LEU A 61 15.13 2.50 -11.03
CA LEU A 61 15.64 2.28 -9.68
C LEU A 61 14.78 3.10 -8.69
N GLN A 62 13.98 2.42 -7.89
CA GLN A 62 13.30 3.03 -6.75
C GLN A 62 14.33 3.35 -5.67
N VAL A 63 14.23 4.56 -5.12
CA VAL A 63 14.99 5.04 -3.98
C VAL A 63 14.04 5.60 -2.94
N SER A 64 14.22 5.22 -1.67
CA SER A 64 13.51 5.84 -0.55
C SER A 64 14.46 6.14 0.60
N THR A 65 14.17 7.19 1.35
CA THR A 65 14.86 7.52 2.60
C THR A 65 13.90 7.28 3.77
N THR A 66 13.95 8.11 4.82
CA THR A 66 13.00 8.12 5.93
C THR A 66 12.67 9.58 6.28
N GLY A 67 11.57 9.78 7.00
CA GLY A 67 11.05 11.09 7.32
C GLY A 67 10.29 11.73 6.15
N CYS A 68 9.61 12.84 6.47
CA CYS A 68 8.82 13.62 5.52
C CYS A 68 8.76 15.08 6.01
N ASN A 69 8.50 16.02 5.10
CA ASN A 69 8.17 17.39 5.49
C ASN A 69 6.79 17.49 6.16
N PHE A 70 5.87 16.56 5.89
CA PHE A 70 4.52 16.46 6.46
C PHE A 70 4.37 15.32 7.47
N HIS A 71 3.34 15.44 8.31
CA HIS A 71 2.88 14.41 9.26
C HIS A 71 1.39 14.12 8.97
N CYS A 72 1.12 13.35 7.91
CA CYS A 72 -0.25 13.12 7.44
C CYS A 72 -0.94 12.04 8.29
N ASN A 73 -2.14 12.30 8.79
CA ASN A 73 -2.96 11.26 9.42
C ASN A 73 -3.34 10.16 8.39
N GLY A 74 -3.16 8.89 8.74
CA GLY A 74 -3.44 7.76 7.86
C GLY A 74 -2.44 7.57 6.71
N CYS A 75 -1.19 8.03 6.88
CA CYS A 75 -0.14 7.83 5.88
C CYS A 75 0.19 6.33 5.72
N ILE A 76 0.09 5.79 4.50
CA ILE A 76 0.47 4.40 4.19
C ILE A 76 1.98 4.12 4.44
N SER A 77 2.79 5.18 4.51
CA SER A 77 4.22 5.14 4.79
C SER A 77 4.56 5.52 6.24
N ALA A 78 3.58 5.59 7.15
CA ALA A 78 3.82 6.01 8.54
C ALA A 78 4.95 5.22 9.22
N LEU A 79 5.05 3.91 9.00
CA LEU A 79 6.14 3.09 9.56
C LEU A 79 7.53 3.59 9.13
N ILE A 80 7.70 3.91 7.84
CA ILE A 80 9.01 4.34 7.32
C ILE A 80 9.25 5.85 7.50
N VAL A 81 8.21 6.65 7.74
CA VAL A 81 8.31 8.11 7.89
C VAL A 81 8.43 8.53 9.35
N GLU A 82 7.66 7.89 10.23
CA GLU A 82 7.52 8.30 11.63
C GLU A 82 8.19 7.33 12.61
N GLU A 83 8.20 6.03 12.29
CA GLU A 83 8.70 5.02 13.22
C GLU A 83 10.17 4.63 12.94
N MET A 84 10.56 4.57 11.68
CA MET A 84 11.95 4.34 11.27
C MET A 84 12.81 5.58 11.53
N ALA A 85 13.70 5.51 12.52
CA ALA A 85 14.58 6.62 12.85
C ALA A 85 15.55 6.96 11.69
N PRO A 86 15.77 8.24 11.34
CA PRO A 86 16.78 8.64 10.34
C PRO A 86 18.22 8.21 10.64
N SER A 87 18.52 7.88 11.90
CA SER A 87 19.80 7.34 12.34
C SER A 87 19.85 5.81 12.36
N SER A 88 18.80 5.10 11.95
CA SER A 88 18.73 3.63 11.98
C SER A 88 19.83 3.00 11.14
N LYS A 89 20.28 1.81 11.57
CA LYS A 89 21.27 0.99 10.86
C LYS A 89 20.67 0.25 9.67
N ALA A 90 19.34 0.18 9.55
CA ALA A 90 18.64 -0.36 8.38
C ALA A 90 18.90 0.50 7.13
N LEU A 91 19.24 1.79 7.30
CA LEU A 91 19.53 2.66 6.19
C LEU A 91 20.94 2.40 5.68
N ARG A 92 21.02 2.04 4.40
CA ARG A 92 22.27 1.89 3.65
C ARG A 92 22.85 3.26 3.36
N GLU A 93 24.13 3.43 3.66
CA GLU A 93 24.87 4.61 3.27
C GLU A 93 25.47 4.41 1.88
N LEU A 94 25.03 5.20 0.90
CA LEU A 94 25.50 5.15 -0.48
C LEU A 94 25.79 6.56 -0.98
N LEU A 95 26.98 6.79 -1.53
CA LEU A 95 27.27 8.05 -2.21
C LEU A 95 26.31 8.22 -3.40
N PRO A 96 25.96 9.47 -3.80
CA PRO A 96 25.06 9.72 -4.91
C PRO A 96 25.48 9.02 -6.22
N GLN A 97 26.79 8.90 -6.47
CA GLN A 97 27.31 8.17 -7.63
C GLN A 97 27.02 6.67 -7.54
N GLN A 98 27.12 6.06 -6.35
CA GLN A 98 26.84 4.63 -6.17
C GLN A 98 25.35 4.31 -6.43
N VAL A 99 24.44 5.24 -6.13
CA VAL A 99 23.01 5.10 -6.48
C VAL A 99 22.81 5.11 -8.00
N VAL A 100 23.52 6.01 -8.71
CA VAL A 100 23.51 6.06 -10.16
C VAL A 100 24.12 4.80 -10.78
N ASP A 101 25.23 4.32 -10.22
CA ASP A 101 25.91 3.09 -10.66
C ASP A 101 24.99 1.87 -10.48
N GLU A 102 24.22 1.79 -9.40
CA GLU A 102 23.21 0.73 -9.21
C GLU A 102 22.08 0.82 -10.24
N ALA A 103 21.66 2.02 -10.67
CA ALA A 103 20.66 2.15 -11.73
C ALA A 103 21.19 1.62 -13.07
N VAL A 104 22.43 1.97 -13.42
CA VAL A 104 23.10 1.49 -14.64
C VAL A 104 23.32 -0.02 -14.59
N LYS A 105 23.86 -0.54 -13.48
CA LYS A 105 24.12 -1.96 -13.26
C LYS A 105 22.87 -2.83 -13.40
N ASN A 106 21.70 -2.28 -13.06
CA ASN A 106 20.42 -2.97 -13.16
C ASN A 106 19.67 -2.68 -14.47
N ASP A 107 20.30 -2.06 -15.47
CA ASP A 107 19.68 -1.69 -16.76
C ASP A 107 18.39 -0.87 -16.59
N CYS A 108 18.37 0.03 -15.61
CA CYS A 108 17.23 0.93 -15.38
C CYS A 108 17.25 2.10 -16.38
N LEU A 109 16.06 2.50 -16.85
CA LEU A 109 15.86 3.73 -17.64
C LEU A 109 16.13 5.00 -16.84
N GLY A 110 15.99 4.92 -15.52
CA GLY A 110 16.08 6.07 -14.64
C GLY A 110 16.00 5.74 -13.16
N ILE A 111 15.90 6.80 -12.34
CA ILE A 111 15.82 6.75 -10.89
C ILE A 111 14.54 7.46 -10.43
N ALA A 112 13.80 6.84 -9.52
CA ALA A 112 12.57 7.41 -8.96
C ALA A 112 12.66 7.50 -7.42
N PHE A 113 12.40 8.67 -6.84
CA PHE A 113 12.28 8.85 -5.40
C PHE A 113 10.83 8.68 -4.95
N LEU A 114 10.55 7.69 -4.09
CA LEU A 114 9.18 7.41 -3.62
C LEU A 114 9.14 6.72 -2.23
N LEU A 115 7.93 6.32 -1.82
CA LEU A 115 7.54 5.87 -0.48
C LEU A 115 7.54 6.98 0.58
N ASN A 116 8.55 7.83 0.62
CA ASN A 116 8.53 9.07 1.39
C ASN A 116 8.75 10.29 0.49
N ASP A 117 8.45 11.48 0.99
CA ASP A 117 8.58 12.69 0.17
C ASP A 117 10.06 13.02 -0.07
N PRO A 118 10.49 13.29 -1.31
CA PRO A 118 11.88 13.64 -1.61
C PRO A 118 12.36 14.94 -0.93
N LEU A 119 11.45 15.81 -0.47
CA LEU A 119 11.78 16.96 0.37
C LEU A 119 12.35 16.55 1.74
N ALA A 120 12.25 15.28 2.13
CA ALA A 120 12.93 14.75 3.31
C ALA A 120 14.45 14.77 3.18
N SER A 121 14.97 14.64 1.95
CA SER A 121 16.39 14.53 1.64
C SER A 121 16.72 15.30 0.35
N PHE A 122 16.30 16.56 0.28
CA PHE A 122 16.30 17.37 -0.94
C PHE A 122 17.72 17.62 -1.50
N PRO A 123 18.73 18.04 -0.70
CA PRO A 123 20.11 18.12 -1.17
C PRO A 123 20.67 16.80 -1.70
N THR A 124 20.41 15.68 -1.02
CA THR A 124 20.76 14.33 -1.49
C THR A 124 20.07 14.02 -2.83
N PHE A 125 18.76 14.24 -2.94
CA PHE A 125 17.99 14.03 -4.17
C PHE A 125 18.54 14.85 -5.34
N LEU A 126 18.82 16.14 -5.13
CA LEU A 126 19.35 17.03 -6.16
C LEU A 126 20.74 16.57 -6.67
N LYS A 127 21.59 16.04 -5.78
CA LYS A 127 22.90 15.48 -6.16
C LYS A 127 22.74 14.23 -7.03
N VAL A 128 21.88 13.29 -6.63
CA VAL A 128 21.59 12.07 -7.40
C VAL A 128 21.00 12.46 -8.76
N ALA A 129 20.01 13.35 -8.80
CA ALA A 129 19.36 13.80 -10.02
C ALA A 129 20.37 14.39 -11.01
N LYS A 130 21.24 15.30 -10.57
CA LYS A 130 22.29 15.91 -11.40
C LYS A 130 23.25 14.87 -11.99
N LEU A 131 23.66 13.87 -11.20
CA LEU A 131 24.56 12.81 -11.68
C LEU A 131 23.85 11.86 -12.64
N ALA A 132 22.61 11.48 -12.35
CA ALA A 132 21.79 10.64 -13.22
C ALA A 132 21.59 11.28 -14.59
N LYS A 133 21.22 12.57 -14.65
CA LYS A 133 21.07 13.31 -15.92
C LYS A 133 22.37 13.36 -16.71
N LYS A 134 23.54 13.49 -16.07
CA LYS A 134 24.85 13.44 -16.75
C LYS A 134 25.14 12.08 -17.40
N GLN A 135 24.54 11.00 -16.89
CA GLN A 135 24.64 9.66 -17.48
C GLN A 135 23.48 9.32 -18.43
N GLY A 136 22.61 10.29 -18.74
CA GLY A 136 21.47 10.07 -19.65
C GLY A 136 20.30 9.31 -19.02
N LEU A 137 20.31 9.10 -17.70
CA LEU A 137 19.20 8.49 -16.98
C LEU A 137 18.05 9.47 -16.81
N LEU A 138 16.83 8.95 -16.83
CA LEU A 138 15.63 9.69 -16.44
C LEU A 138 15.56 9.83 -14.92
N VAL A 139 14.90 10.89 -14.43
CA VAL A 139 14.75 11.13 -12.99
C VAL A 139 13.31 11.55 -12.69
N GLY A 140 12.73 11.03 -11.61
CA GLY A 140 11.45 11.55 -11.14
C GLY A 140 11.15 11.19 -9.70
N CYS A 141 9.93 11.51 -9.25
CA CYS A 141 9.54 11.25 -7.87
C CYS A 141 8.02 11.20 -7.64
N SER A 142 7.64 10.71 -6.47
CA SER A 142 6.31 10.92 -5.88
C SER A 142 6.43 11.93 -4.74
N SER A 143 5.66 13.01 -4.74
CA SER A 143 5.77 14.09 -3.76
C SER A 143 4.41 14.72 -3.41
N ASN A 144 4.31 15.32 -2.24
CA ASN A 144 3.26 16.26 -1.87
C ASN A 144 3.41 17.64 -2.53
N ALA A 145 4.52 17.87 -3.23
CA ALA A 145 4.84 19.09 -3.98
C ALA A 145 4.77 20.38 -3.16
N TYR A 146 5.03 20.31 -1.85
CA TYR A 146 5.07 21.48 -0.98
C TYR A 146 6.40 22.25 -1.06
N PHE A 147 6.93 22.36 -2.28
CA PHE A 147 8.19 23.04 -2.60
C PHE A 147 8.05 24.55 -2.39
N THR A 148 9.10 25.20 -1.86
CA THR A 148 9.25 26.65 -2.05
C THR A 148 9.54 26.95 -3.52
N GLU A 149 9.33 28.19 -3.95
CA GLU A 149 9.72 28.62 -5.29
C GLU A 149 11.20 28.36 -5.61
N VAL A 150 12.09 28.52 -4.61
CA VAL A 150 13.53 28.25 -4.74
C VAL A 150 13.77 26.76 -5.01
N SER A 151 13.29 25.89 -4.12
CA SER A 151 13.47 24.44 -4.27
C SER A 151 12.81 23.89 -5.54
N LEU A 152 11.64 24.44 -5.91
CA LEU A 152 10.93 24.08 -7.13
C LEU A 152 11.72 24.47 -8.38
N ALA A 153 12.25 25.69 -8.42
CA ALA A 153 13.08 26.16 -9.51
C ALA A 153 14.33 25.29 -9.68
N GLU A 154 15.00 24.95 -8.58
CA GLU A 154 16.19 24.09 -8.61
C GLU A 154 15.90 22.69 -9.13
N ILE A 155 14.87 22.01 -8.61
CA ILE A 155 14.62 20.60 -8.95
C ILE A 155 13.98 20.41 -10.33
N SER A 156 13.14 21.37 -10.76
CA SER A 156 12.41 21.29 -12.03
C SER A 156 13.29 21.11 -13.27
N GLY A 157 14.56 21.52 -13.22
CA GLY A 157 15.51 21.34 -14.31
C GLY A 157 16.16 19.95 -14.36
N TYR A 158 15.90 19.08 -13.38
CA TYR A 158 16.56 17.78 -13.25
C TYR A 158 15.59 16.61 -13.12
N ILE A 159 14.28 16.84 -13.18
CA ILE A 159 13.26 15.78 -13.16
C ILE A 159 12.49 15.75 -14.48
N ASP A 160 12.18 14.55 -14.94
CA ASP A 160 11.45 14.27 -16.16
C ASP A 160 9.96 13.97 -15.89
N PHE A 161 9.65 13.44 -14.70
CA PHE A 161 8.27 13.15 -14.28
C PHE A 161 8.07 13.31 -12.76
N ILE A 162 6.81 13.51 -12.36
CA ILE A 162 6.41 13.58 -10.96
C ILE A 162 4.96 13.12 -10.76
N ASN A 163 4.72 12.30 -9.74
CA ASN A 163 3.38 12.08 -9.19
C ASN A 163 3.15 13.03 -8.02
N ILE A 164 2.10 13.85 -8.09
CA ILE A 164 1.76 14.83 -7.05
C ILE A 164 0.56 14.35 -6.24
N GLY A 165 0.81 13.95 -4.99
CA GLY A 165 -0.22 13.51 -4.06
C GLY A 165 -0.89 14.66 -3.32
N VAL A 166 -1.99 15.17 -3.89
CA VAL A 166 -2.81 16.26 -3.32
C VAL A 166 -3.53 15.78 -2.06
N LYS A 167 -3.36 16.52 -0.96
CA LYS A 167 -3.91 16.16 0.37
C LYS A 167 -5.33 16.64 0.62
N GLY A 168 -5.82 17.52 -0.25
CA GLY A 168 -7.12 18.17 -0.21
C GLY A 168 -7.07 19.50 -0.96
N LEU A 169 -8.19 20.22 -1.01
CA LEU A 169 -8.31 21.57 -1.57
C LEU A 169 -8.61 22.64 -0.53
N SER A 170 -8.55 22.29 0.76
CA SER A 170 -8.70 23.24 1.86
C SER A 170 -7.38 23.44 2.60
N ASP A 171 -7.16 24.66 3.08
CA ASP A 171 -6.01 24.98 3.95
C ASP A 171 -5.99 24.09 5.19
N ARG A 172 -7.16 23.74 5.73
CA ARG A 172 -7.30 22.81 6.86
C ARG A 172 -6.67 21.44 6.58
N ALA A 173 -6.81 20.91 5.36
CA ALA A 173 -6.19 19.63 5.00
C ALA A 173 -4.65 19.69 5.11
N TYR A 174 -4.05 20.81 4.71
CA TYR A 174 -2.61 21.03 4.80
C TYR A 174 -2.15 21.33 6.23
N GLN A 175 -2.93 22.10 6.99
CA GLN A 175 -2.68 22.34 8.42
C GLN A 175 -2.65 21.04 9.23
N ASN A 176 -3.58 20.12 8.94
CA ASN A 176 -3.61 18.78 9.55
C ASN A 176 -2.34 17.96 9.25
N CYS A 177 -1.62 18.28 8.16
CA CYS A 177 -0.36 17.63 7.79
C CYS A 177 0.88 18.41 8.27
N GLY A 178 0.71 19.56 8.94
CA GLY A 178 1.78 20.46 9.38
C GLY A 178 2.21 21.52 8.34
N GLY A 179 1.50 21.63 7.22
CA GLY A 179 1.59 22.73 6.25
C GLY A 179 0.70 23.93 6.64
N SER A 180 0.41 24.81 5.68
CA SER A 180 -0.36 26.04 5.90
C SER A 180 -1.57 26.17 4.97
N THR A 181 -1.35 26.13 3.65
CA THR A 181 -2.39 26.36 2.64
C THR A 181 -2.24 25.39 1.47
N VAL A 182 -3.27 25.27 0.62
CA VAL A 182 -3.19 24.43 -0.59
C VAL A 182 -2.40 25.07 -1.74
N GLU A 183 -2.31 26.40 -1.74
CA GLU A 183 -1.76 27.21 -2.84
C GLU A 183 -0.38 26.72 -3.34
N PRO A 184 0.61 26.38 -2.49
CA PRO A 184 1.91 25.90 -2.97
C PRO A 184 1.85 24.67 -3.86
N VAL A 185 0.91 23.75 -3.59
CA VAL A 185 0.76 22.51 -4.35
C VAL A 185 0.19 22.81 -5.73
N LEU A 186 -0.86 23.64 -5.80
CA LEU A 186 -1.48 24.03 -7.08
C LEU A 186 -0.49 24.83 -7.94
N ARG A 187 0.27 25.74 -7.34
CA ARG A 187 1.38 26.45 -8.00
C ARG A 187 2.42 25.46 -8.54
N SER A 188 2.82 24.47 -7.74
CA SER A 188 3.83 23.50 -8.15
C SER A 188 3.36 22.63 -9.32
N ILE A 189 2.11 22.15 -9.30
CA ILE A 189 1.51 21.39 -10.42
C ILE A 189 1.60 22.20 -11.71
N LYS A 190 1.13 23.46 -11.69
CA LYS A 190 1.14 24.34 -12.85
C LYS A 190 2.56 24.61 -13.36
N THR A 191 3.46 25.03 -12.48
CA THR A 191 4.85 25.37 -12.83
C THR A 191 5.61 24.18 -13.41
N LEU A 192 5.41 22.97 -12.88
CA LEU A 192 6.08 21.76 -13.36
C LEU A 192 5.58 21.37 -14.75
N TYR A 193 4.26 21.43 -14.96
CA TYR A 193 3.65 21.21 -16.27
C TYR A 193 4.15 22.22 -17.31
N GLU A 194 4.16 23.52 -16.98
CA GLU A 194 4.64 24.59 -17.87
C GLU A 194 6.14 24.45 -18.22
N LYS A 195 6.93 23.85 -17.32
CA LYS A 195 8.36 23.53 -17.56
C LYS A 195 8.59 22.23 -18.34
N GLY A 196 7.53 21.53 -18.75
CA GLY A 196 7.61 20.30 -19.54
C GLY A 196 7.91 19.03 -18.73
N VAL A 197 7.83 19.07 -17.40
CA VAL A 197 7.86 17.87 -16.57
C VAL A 197 6.57 17.09 -16.77
N HIS A 198 6.64 15.76 -16.93
CA HIS A 198 5.44 14.93 -16.97
C HIS A 198 4.78 14.87 -15.60
N VAL A 199 3.59 15.45 -15.47
CA VAL A 199 2.86 15.53 -14.20
C VAL A 199 1.69 14.55 -14.22
N GLU A 200 1.61 13.69 -13.22
CA GLU A 200 0.37 12.98 -12.86
C GLU A 200 -0.05 13.40 -11.46
N VAL A 201 -1.36 13.48 -11.23
CA VAL A 201 -1.91 13.92 -9.95
C VAL A 201 -2.63 12.76 -9.29
N SER A 202 -2.35 12.53 -8.01
CA SER A 202 -3.07 11.56 -7.19
C SER A 202 -3.80 12.26 -6.05
N CYS A 203 -4.97 11.74 -5.68
CA CYS A 203 -5.72 12.22 -4.53
C CYS A 203 -6.40 11.07 -3.80
N MET A 204 -6.56 11.23 -2.48
CA MET A 204 -7.28 10.27 -1.67
C MET A 204 -8.79 10.46 -1.86
N LEU A 205 -9.50 9.39 -2.20
CA LEU A 205 -10.95 9.37 -2.35
C LEU A 205 -11.60 8.79 -1.10
N LYS A 206 -12.30 9.65 -0.35
CA LYS A 206 -13.10 9.35 0.84
C LYS A 206 -14.57 9.67 0.56
N LYS A 207 -15.48 9.11 1.37
CA LYS A 207 -16.91 9.43 1.27
C LYS A 207 -17.22 10.92 1.47
N ASP A 208 -16.53 11.55 2.39
CA ASP A 208 -16.76 12.94 2.79
C ASP A 208 -16.14 14.00 1.85
N ASN A 209 -15.28 13.59 0.90
CA ASN A 209 -14.56 14.53 0.03
C ASN A 209 -14.82 14.36 -1.47
N MET A 210 -15.80 13.55 -1.88
CA MET A 210 -16.12 13.35 -3.31
C MET A 210 -16.40 14.68 -4.04
N GLY A 211 -17.05 15.64 -3.36
CA GLY A 211 -17.26 16.99 -3.87
C GLY A 211 -15.95 17.74 -4.16
N GLU A 212 -15.00 17.67 -3.24
CA GLU A 212 -13.68 18.29 -3.35
C GLU A 212 -12.87 17.68 -4.51
N VAL A 213 -12.95 16.35 -4.70
CA VAL A 213 -12.28 15.66 -5.81
C VAL A 213 -12.79 16.12 -7.17
N MET A 214 -14.09 16.42 -7.31
CA MET A 214 -14.62 16.98 -8.56
C MET A 214 -14.05 18.36 -8.87
N VAL A 215 -13.93 19.22 -7.86
CA VAL A 215 -13.31 20.55 -8.02
C VAL A 215 -11.83 20.40 -8.38
N LEU A 216 -11.12 19.43 -7.79
CA LEU A 216 -9.72 19.16 -8.15
C LEU A 216 -9.61 18.79 -9.62
N ALA A 217 -10.48 17.90 -10.12
CA ALA A 217 -10.48 17.53 -11.53
C ALA A 217 -10.71 18.71 -12.46
N GLU A 218 -11.58 19.66 -12.09
CA GLU A 218 -11.80 20.89 -12.86
C GLU A 218 -10.56 21.79 -12.87
N ILE A 219 -9.87 21.94 -11.73
CA ILE A 219 -8.61 22.71 -11.63
C ILE A 219 -7.54 22.07 -12.53
N ILE A 220 -7.39 20.74 -12.48
CA ILE A 220 -6.43 20.03 -13.34
C ILE A 220 -6.80 20.19 -14.82
N ALA A 221 -8.08 20.08 -15.17
CA ALA A 221 -8.57 20.25 -16.54
C ALA A 221 -8.30 21.65 -17.11
N GLN A 222 -8.24 22.68 -16.26
CA GLN A 222 -7.86 24.05 -16.66
C GLN A 222 -6.37 24.17 -17.01
N ILE A 223 -5.51 23.32 -16.43
CA ILE A 223 -4.09 23.23 -16.79
C ILE A 223 -3.97 22.39 -18.07
N SER A 224 -4.52 21.19 -18.06
CA SER A 224 -4.66 20.31 -19.22
C SER A 224 -5.61 19.16 -18.93
N GLN A 225 -6.47 18.82 -19.90
CA GLN A 225 -7.36 17.65 -19.81
C GLN A 225 -6.61 16.31 -19.90
N ASP A 226 -5.36 16.33 -20.36
CA ASP A 226 -4.53 15.14 -20.54
C ASP A 226 -3.68 14.81 -19.30
N ILE A 227 -3.63 15.68 -18.28
CA ILE A 227 -2.97 15.33 -17.00
C ILE A 227 -3.76 14.20 -16.33
N PRO A 228 -3.15 13.02 -16.09
CA PRO A 228 -3.83 11.92 -15.40
C PRO A 228 -4.21 12.28 -13.97
N LEU A 229 -5.47 12.02 -13.61
CA LEU A 229 -5.94 12.07 -12.22
C LEU A 229 -6.18 10.66 -11.67
N GLN A 230 -5.48 10.34 -10.60
CA GLN A 230 -5.50 9.03 -9.97
C GLN A 230 -6.27 9.09 -8.65
N LEU A 231 -7.41 8.43 -8.63
CA LEU A 231 -8.25 8.27 -7.46
C LEU A 231 -7.71 7.12 -6.61
N MET A 232 -7.08 7.45 -5.50
CA MET A 232 -6.66 6.47 -4.50
C MET A 232 -7.85 6.18 -3.59
N ARG A 233 -8.59 5.09 -3.84
CA ARG A 233 -9.69 4.70 -2.95
C ARG A 233 -9.16 4.56 -1.53
N PHE A 234 -9.77 5.27 -0.58
CA PHE A 234 -9.31 5.30 0.79
C PHE A 234 -9.42 3.93 1.45
N ILE A 235 -8.34 3.54 2.14
CA ILE A 235 -8.24 2.33 2.94
C ILE A 235 -7.99 2.80 4.38
N PRO A 236 -8.87 2.51 5.36
CA PRO A 236 -8.73 3.01 6.72
C PRO A 236 -7.66 2.21 7.46
N LEU A 237 -6.43 2.74 7.49
CA LEU A 237 -5.27 2.17 8.19
C LEU A 237 -5.00 2.93 9.51
N GLU A 238 -4.15 2.37 10.37
CA GLU A 238 -3.72 2.99 11.65
C GLU A 238 -4.90 3.42 12.56
N GLY A 239 -4.99 4.69 12.94
CA GLY A 239 -6.10 5.24 13.74
C GLY A 239 -7.24 5.83 12.90
N ALA A 240 -7.28 5.60 11.59
CA ALA A 240 -8.24 6.24 10.71
C ALA A 240 -9.65 5.63 10.82
N ASP A 241 -10.67 6.48 10.66
CA ASP A 241 -12.09 6.13 10.76
C ASP A 241 -12.55 5.26 9.58
N PRO A 242 -13.01 4.01 9.82
CA PRO A 242 -13.52 3.13 8.79
C PRO A 242 -14.76 3.66 8.05
N SER A 243 -15.55 4.54 8.68
CA SER A 243 -16.79 5.07 8.09
C SER A 243 -16.54 5.91 6.83
N LEU A 244 -15.30 6.41 6.67
CA LEU A 244 -14.87 7.22 5.54
C LEU A 244 -14.50 6.40 4.29
N GLU A 245 -14.35 5.07 4.42
CA GLU A 245 -14.05 4.16 3.29
C GLU A 245 -15.22 4.16 2.28
N PRO A 246 -14.98 4.59 1.02
CA PRO A 246 -15.95 4.39 -0.04
C PRO A 246 -15.90 2.94 -0.56
N SER A 247 -17.06 2.40 -0.88
CA SER A 247 -17.17 1.15 -1.62
C SER A 247 -16.54 1.28 -3.00
N ILE A 248 -16.17 0.15 -3.60
CA ILE A 248 -15.67 0.13 -4.99
C ILE A 248 -16.73 0.71 -5.94
N LEU A 249 -18.01 0.41 -5.72
CA LEU A 249 -19.11 0.91 -6.56
C LEU A 249 -19.26 2.44 -6.50
N GLU A 250 -19.21 3.03 -5.31
CA GLU A 250 -19.23 4.50 -5.14
C GLU A 250 -18.04 5.16 -5.83
N ALA A 251 -16.85 4.56 -5.71
CA ALA A 251 -15.65 5.08 -6.35
C ALA A 251 -15.72 4.98 -7.89
N GLU A 252 -16.27 3.87 -8.41
CA GLU A 252 -16.55 3.68 -9.83
C GLU A 252 -17.61 4.67 -10.37
N ASP A 253 -18.60 5.06 -9.56
CA ASP A 253 -19.56 6.10 -9.94
C ASP A 253 -18.89 7.47 -10.08
N LEU A 254 -18.06 7.85 -9.10
CA LEU A 254 -17.31 9.10 -9.18
C LEU A 254 -16.39 9.13 -10.41
N TYR A 255 -15.68 8.04 -10.71
CA TYR A 255 -14.91 7.90 -11.95
C TYR A 255 -15.75 8.25 -13.20
N ARG A 256 -16.96 7.67 -13.33
CA ARG A 256 -17.84 7.90 -14.50
C ARG A 256 -18.29 9.36 -14.60
N ARG A 257 -18.38 10.07 -13.49
CA ARG A 257 -18.72 11.50 -13.47
C ARG A 257 -17.53 12.36 -13.90
N LEU A 258 -16.36 12.08 -13.36
CA LEU A 258 -15.15 12.87 -13.60
C LEU A 258 -14.62 12.74 -15.04
N ARG A 259 -14.85 11.60 -15.71
CA ARG A 259 -14.40 11.38 -17.11
C ARG A 259 -15.00 12.37 -18.12
N LYS A 260 -15.97 13.19 -17.69
CA LYS A 260 -16.55 14.27 -18.48
C LYS A 260 -15.63 15.50 -18.55
N SER A 261 -14.69 15.64 -17.60
CA SER A 261 -13.81 16.81 -17.47
C SER A 261 -12.35 16.49 -17.79
N LEU A 262 -11.89 15.25 -17.56
CA LEU A 262 -10.52 14.79 -17.82
C LEU A 262 -10.53 13.58 -18.76
N ASN A 263 -9.53 13.52 -19.65
CA ASN A 263 -9.38 12.42 -20.60
C ASN A 263 -8.90 11.13 -19.91
N TYR A 264 -8.10 11.25 -18.84
CA TYR A 264 -7.48 10.12 -18.16
C TYR A 264 -7.70 10.20 -16.66
N ILE A 265 -8.44 9.21 -16.16
CA ILE A 265 -8.71 9.00 -14.75
C ILE A 265 -8.40 7.54 -14.46
N TYR A 266 -7.90 7.28 -13.26
CA TYR A 266 -7.58 5.93 -12.82
C TYR A 266 -8.09 5.67 -11.42
N LEU A 267 -8.67 4.49 -11.19
CA LEU A 267 -9.16 4.09 -9.87
C LEU A 267 -8.24 3.03 -9.27
N PHE A 268 -7.42 3.46 -8.32
CA PHE A 268 -6.53 2.60 -7.55
C PHE A 268 -7.24 1.99 -6.34
N ASN A 269 -6.59 1.03 -5.68
CA ASN A 269 -7.07 0.37 -4.46
C ASN A 269 -8.43 -0.33 -4.60
N SER A 270 -8.80 -0.70 -5.83
CA SER A 270 -10.09 -1.31 -6.15
C SER A 270 -9.87 -2.56 -7.01
N PRO A 271 -9.38 -3.67 -6.42
CA PRO A 271 -8.97 -4.86 -7.17
C PRO A 271 -10.10 -5.40 -8.04
N GLY A 272 -9.79 -5.69 -9.30
CA GLY A 272 -10.75 -6.16 -10.31
C GLY A 272 -11.60 -5.07 -10.97
N THR A 273 -11.35 -3.78 -10.73
CA THR A 273 -11.97 -2.70 -11.51
C THR A 273 -11.28 -2.56 -12.87
N ASP A 274 -12.06 -2.27 -13.91
CA ASP A 274 -11.52 -1.98 -15.25
C ASP A 274 -10.91 -0.57 -15.35
N TYR A 275 -11.11 0.27 -14.34
CA TYR A 275 -10.69 1.68 -14.36
C TYR A 275 -9.21 1.88 -13.98
N LEU A 276 -8.39 0.83 -14.01
CA LEU A 276 -6.93 0.93 -14.13
C LEU A 276 -6.47 0.90 -15.60
N ASN A 277 -7.34 0.47 -16.51
CA ASN A 277 -7.06 0.45 -17.94
C ASN A 277 -6.98 1.87 -18.50
N THR A 278 -6.13 2.08 -19.50
CA THR A 278 -6.19 3.30 -20.31
C THR A 278 -7.21 3.09 -21.42
N PHE A 279 -8.21 3.97 -21.47
CA PHE A 279 -9.20 4.01 -22.54
C PHE A 279 -8.91 5.16 -23.50
N CYS A 280 -9.28 4.99 -24.77
CA CYS A 280 -9.26 6.08 -25.73
C CYS A 280 -10.33 7.12 -25.36
N PRO A 281 -9.97 8.37 -25.07
CA PRO A 281 -10.94 9.42 -24.73
C PRO A 281 -11.90 9.78 -25.87
N ARG A 282 -11.65 9.35 -27.12
CA ARG A 282 -12.55 9.60 -28.27
C ARG A 282 -13.59 8.51 -28.48
N CYS A 283 -13.18 7.24 -28.53
CA CYS A 283 -14.05 6.12 -28.88
C CYS A 283 -14.30 5.13 -27.74
N GLY A 284 -13.57 5.24 -26.62
CA GLY A 284 -13.68 4.33 -25.48
C GLY A 284 -12.92 3.01 -25.63
N GLU A 285 -12.22 2.78 -26.75
CA GLU A 285 -11.41 1.56 -26.95
C GLU A 285 -10.35 1.39 -25.86
N VAL A 286 -10.10 0.16 -25.43
CA VAL A 286 -9.05 -0.13 -24.44
C VAL A 286 -7.68 -0.08 -25.13
N ILE A 287 -6.83 0.84 -24.68
CA ILE A 287 -5.46 1.03 -25.19
C ILE A 287 -4.47 0.19 -24.40
N TYR A 288 -4.60 0.21 -23.08
CA TYR A 288 -3.71 -0.53 -22.18
C TYR A 288 -4.52 -1.23 -21.11
N LYS A 289 -4.37 -2.55 -21.02
CA LYS A 289 -4.94 -3.36 -19.94
C LYS A 289 -3.98 -3.42 -18.77
N ARG A 290 -4.40 -2.91 -17.62
CA ARG A 290 -3.66 -2.97 -16.38
C ARG A 290 -4.46 -3.70 -15.32
N ASP A 291 -3.72 -4.32 -14.41
CA ASP A 291 -4.29 -4.97 -13.26
C ASP A 291 -3.74 -4.38 -11.96
N PHE A 292 -4.44 -4.62 -10.87
CA PHE A 292 -4.05 -4.23 -9.53
C PHE A 292 -2.76 -4.96 -9.12
N TYR A 293 -1.75 -4.20 -8.70
CA TYR A 293 -0.44 -4.72 -8.32
C TYR A 293 -0.06 -4.40 -6.86
N GLY A 294 -1.07 -4.37 -5.99
CA GLY A 294 -0.95 -3.92 -4.60
C GLY A 294 -1.42 -2.47 -4.39
N PRO A 295 -1.53 -2.02 -3.12
CA PRO A 295 -1.97 -0.66 -2.82
C PRO A 295 -1.14 0.38 -3.58
N MET A 296 -1.82 1.29 -4.27
CA MET A 296 -1.24 2.34 -5.13
C MET A 296 -0.33 1.82 -6.26
N GLY A 297 -0.38 0.54 -6.60
CA GLY A 297 0.39 -0.07 -7.69
C GLY A 297 -0.50 -0.67 -8.77
N ALA A 298 -0.05 -0.59 -10.01
CA ALA A 298 -0.69 -1.25 -11.16
C ALA A 298 0.36 -1.98 -12.00
N LYS A 299 -0.07 -2.93 -12.85
CA LYS A 299 0.81 -3.64 -13.77
C LYS A 299 0.19 -3.75 -15.14
N LEU A 300 0.94 -3.45 -16.19
CA LEU A 300 0.50 -3.67 -17.56
C LEU A 300 0.53 -5.17 -17.88
N MET A 301 -0.63 -5.73 -18.26
CA MET A 301 -0.80 -7.18 -18.44
C MET A 301 -0.38 -7.67 -19.82
N SER A 302 -0.61 -6.88 -20.86
CA SER A 302 -0.19 -7.21 -22.23
C SER A 302 0.03 -5.94 -23.03
N THR A 303 0.94 -6.02 -24.00
CA THR A 303 1.22 -4.96 -24.99
C THR A 303 0.55 -5.24 -26.34
N GLU A 304 -0.13 -6.37 -26.50
CA GLU A 304 -0.67 -6.88 -27.77
C GLU A 304 -2.07 -6.34 -28.09
N ILE A 305 -2.86 -5.95 -27.08
CA ILE A 305 -4.20 -5.42 -27.32
C ILE A 305 -4.10 -3.92 -27.63
N GLY A 306 -4.43 -3.55 -28.87
CA GLY A 306 -4.77 -2.19 -29.28
C GLY A 306 -3.60 -1.23 -29.58
N SER A 307 -2.73 -1.58 -30.54
CA SER A 307 -1.71 -0.69 -31.14
C SER A 307 -0.80 0.10 -30.17
N GLY A 308 -0.56 -0.42 -28.96
CA GLY A 308 0.27 0.21 -27.92
C GLY A 308 1.72 0.52 -28.32
N GLN A 309 2.26 -0.05 -29.40
CA GLN A 309 3.61 0.31 -29.86
C GLN A 309 3.74 1.77 -30.35
N LYS A 310 2.63 2.44 -30.70
CA LYS A 310 2.64 3.81 -31.27
C LYS A 310 1.90 4.85 -30.44
N ASN A 311 1.40 4.51 -29.24
CA ASN A 311 0.54 5.38 -28.44
C ASN A 311 -0.62 6.00 -29.26
N SER A 312 -1.20 5.23 -30.18
CA SER A 312 -2.34 5.62 -31.01
C SER A 312 -3.49 4.64 -30.84
N CYS A 313 -4.72 5.12 -30.88
CA CYS A 313 -5.91 4.28 -30.80
C CYS A 313 -6.09 3.46 -32.08
N PRO A 314 -6.30 2.13 -32.00
CA PRO A 314 -6.45 1.27 -33.19
C PRO A 314 -7.78 1.48 -33.93
N GLN A 315 -8.79 2.07 -33.27
CA GLN A 315 -10.14 2.22 -33.82
C GLN A 315 -10.39 3.59 -34.44
N CYS A 316 -9.72 4.64 -33.96
CA CYS A 316 -10.01 6.02 -34.38
C CYS A 316 -8.76 6.89 -34.60
N ASP A 317 -7.58 6.28 -34.56
CA ASP A 317 -6.26 6.88 -34.80
C ASP A 317 -5.89 8.07 -33.90
N ARG A 318 -6.68 8.33 -32.84
CA ARG A 318 -6.35 9.37 -31.86
C ARG A 318 -5.04 9.02 -31.17
N MET A 319 -4.10 9.96 -31.19
CA MET A 319 -2.90 9.90 -30.36
C MET A 319 -3.30 9.97 -28.89
N ILE A 320 -2.72 9.08 -28.09
CA ILE A 320 -2.91 8.95 -26.65
C ILE A 320 -1.72 9.63 -25.98
N ASP A 321 -1.98 10.50 -25.01
CA ASP A 321 -0.93 11.30 -24.36
C ASP A 321 -0.14 10.45 -23.36
N ILE A 322 0.77 9.63 -23.89
CA ILE A 322 1.66 8.77 -23.13
C ILE A 322 3.08 9.02 -23.62
N LYS A 323 3.98 9.31 -22.69
CA LYS A 323 5.40 9.55 -22.99
C LYS A 323 6.10 8.22 -23.19
N ALA A 324 6.65 8.04 -24.40
CA ALA A 324 7.30 6.83 -24.89
C ALA A 324 6.37 5.60 -25.01
N ALA A 325 6.76 4.66 -25.87
CA ALA A 325 6.09 3.37 -25.99
C ALA A 325 6.40 2.48 -24.76
N PRO A 326 5.56 1.47 -24.47
CA PRO A 326 5.84 0.53 -23.41
C PRO A 326 7.17 -0.20 -23.61
N ALA A 327 7.90 -0.44 -22.53
CA ALA A 327 9.13 -1.21 -22.58
C ALA A 327 8.87 -2.66 -23.03
N GLU A 328 9.72 -3.17 -23.93
CA GLU A 328 9.60 -4.54 -24.46
C GLU A 328 9.90 -5.59 -23.38
N ILE A 329 10.94 -5.36 -22.58
CA ILE A 329 11.35 -6.25 -21.49
C ILE A 329 10.37 -6.09 -20.33
N ASN A 330 9.77 -7.20 -19.90
CA ASN A 330 8.94 -7.20 -18.69
C ASN A 330 9.85 -7.35 -17.47
N TYR A 331 9.92 -6.34 -16.62
CA TYR A 331 10.53 -6.48 -15.30
C TYR A 331 9.48 -6.84 -14.27
N GLN A 332 9.74 -7.87 -13.46
CA GLN A 332 8.86 -8.30 -12.38
C GLN A 332 9.57 -8.18 -11.04
N GLU A 333 8.96 -7.43 -10.13
CA GLU A 333 9.43 -7.22 -8.76
C GLU A 333 9.32 -8.52 -7.93
N GLY A 334 10.24 -8.69 -6.97
CA GLY A 334 10.09 -9.68 -5.91
C GLY A 334 8.89 -9.43 -4.99
N ALA A 335 8.55 -10.43 -4.16
CA ALA A 335 7.27 -10.47 -3.44
C ALA A 335 7.04 -9.37 -2.38
N PHE A 336 8.10 -8.72 -1.87
CA PHE A 336 8.04 -7.50 -1.03
C PHE A 336 8.80 -6.32 -1.63
N GLU A 337 9.23 -6.44 -2.88
CA GLU A 337 9.91 -5.37 -3.59
C GLU A 337 8.90 -4.48 -4.33
N GLY A 338 9.33 -3.24 -4.56
CA GLY A 338 8.61 -2.22 -5.31
C GLY A 338 7.37 -1.68 -4.62
N GLY A 339 7.30 -0.35 -4.52
CA GLY A 339 6.12 0.35 -3.99
C GLY A 339 5.82 -0.03 -2.54
N TYR A 340 4.54 -0.04 -2.20
CA TYR A 340 4.04 -0.18 -0.83
C TYR A 340 4.00 -1.60 -0.23
N PRO A 341 4.09 -2.71 -0.99
CA PRO A 341 4.28 -4.04 -0.40
C PRO A 341 5.42 -4.15 0.63
N PHE A 342 6.49 -3.37 0.48
CA PHE A 342 7.55 -3.27 1.48
C PHE A 342 7.01 -2.86 2.86
N THR A 343 6.12 -1.86 2.90
CA THR A 343 5.53 -1.41 4.17
C THR A 343 4.61 -2.47 4.77
N ARG A 344 3.98 -3.31 3.94
CA ARG A 344 3.16 -4.44 4.43
C ARG A 344 4.02 -5.49 5.14
N ALA A 345 5.22 -5.77 4.64
CA ALA A 345 6.15 -6.68 5.31
C ALA A 345 6.52 -6.16 6.71
N LEU A 346 6.79 -4.86 6.83
CA LEU A 346 7.09 -4.22 8.11
C LEU A 346 5.91 -4.31 9.10
N GLU A 347 4.69 -4.07 8.62
CA GLU A 347 3.47 -4.20 9.43
C GLU A 347 3.22 -5.64 9.90
N MET A 348 3.51 -6.65 9.09
CA MET A 348 3.36 -8.06 9.50
C MET A 348 4.31 -8.41 10.63
N MET A 349 5.57 -7.99 10.52
CA MET A 349 6.53 -8.16 11.61
C MET A 349 6.05 -7.44 12.87
N GLU A 350 5.59 -6.20 12.72
CA GLU A 350 5.03 -5.44 13.84
C GLU A 350 3.80 -6.12 14.46
N ALA A 351 2.91 -6.71 13.65
CA ALA A 351 1.72 -7.43 14.12
C ALA A 351 2.08 -8.60 15.05
N ILE A 352 3.11 -9.37 14.67
CA ILE A 352 3.64 -10.48 15.47
C ILE A 352 4.25 -9.94 16.77
N LEU A 353 5.09 -8.91 16.66
CA LEU A 353 5.79 -8.31 17.81
C LEU A 353 4.81 -7.75 18.84
N ILE A 354 3.75 -7.06 18.39
CA ILE A 354 2.68 -6.56 19.28
C ILE A 354 1.98 -7.74 19.98
N ALA A 355 1.67 -8.82 19.26
CA ALA A 355 0.98 -9.99 19.84
C ALA A 355 1.82 -10.74 20.88
N ILE A 356 3.15 -10.70 20.78
CA ILE A 356 4.06 -11.30 21.78
C ILE A 356 4.49 -10.30 22.87
N GLY A 357 3.80 -9.16 22.99
CA GLY A 357 3.95 -8.21 24.09
C GLY A 357 5.07 -7.17 23.92
N VAL A 358 5.61 -6.97 22.71
CA VAL A 358 6.60 -5.91 22.46
C VAL A 358 5.91 -4.54 22.52
N THR A 359 6.34 -3.71 23.47
CA THR A 359 5.79 -2.35 23.68
C THR A 359 6.78 -1.23 23.35
N ASP A 360 8.06 -1.56 23.10
CA ASP A 360 9.10 -0.60 22.75
C ASP A 360 9.35 -0.59 21.24
N LYS A 361 9.09 0.57 20.59
CA LYS A 361 9.36 0.79 19.17
C LYS A 361 10.80 0.47 18.78
N LYS A 362 11.78 0.68 19.67
CA LYS A 362 13.19 0.40 19.37
C LYS A 362 13.42 -1.09 19.10
N LYS A 363 12.71 -1.97 19.81
CA LYS A 363 12.77 -3.42 19.56
C LYS A 363 12.14 -3.79 18.22
N VAL A 364 11.06 -3.12 17.83
CA VAL A 364 10.46 -3.31 16.49
C VAL A 364 11.45 -2.92 15.40
N VAL A 365 12.06 -1.74 15.52
CA VAL A 365 13.09 -1.29 14.57
C VAL A 365 14.29 -2.25 14.55
N GLN A 366 14.71 -2.81 15.69
CA GLN A 366 15.77 -3.81 15.74
C GLN A 366 15.42 -5.08 14.95
N VAL A 367 14.19 -5.58 15.05
CA VAL A 367 13.74 -6.75 14.27
C VAL A 367 13.66 -6.42 12.79
N TRP A 368 13.16 -5.22 12.44
CA TRP A 368 13.20 -4.76 11.05
C TRP A 368 14.64 -4.67 10.54
N GLU A 369 15.57 -4.10 11.30
CA GLU A 369 17.00 -4.04 10.95
C GLU A 369 17.57 -5.43 10.65
N GLU A 370 17.28 -6.41 11.50
CA GLU A 370 17.75 -7.79 11.34
C GLU A 370 17.19 -8.44 10.06
N VAL A 371 15.87 -8.34 9.84
CA VAL A 371 15.18 -8.99 8.69
C VAL A 371 15.45 -8.27 7.36
N LEU A 372 15.65 -6.95 7.38
CA LEU A 372 16.01 -6.19 6.19
C LEU A 372 17.45 -6.47 5.72
N CYS A 373 18.29 -6.99 6.61
CA CYS A 373 19.62 -7.48 6.23
C CYS A 373 19.55 -8.95 5.72
N HIS A 374 20.51 -9.37 4.90
CA HIS A 374 20.76 -10.79 4.53
C HIS A 374 19.59 -11.57 3.90
N ASP A 375 18.92 -11.02 2.88
CA ASP A 375 17.78 -11.64 2.16
C ASP A 375 16.56 -11.99 3.05
N GLY A 376 16.46 -11.43 4.25
CA GLY A 376 15.44 -11.79 5.23
C GLY A 376 14.01 -11.48 4.79
N LEU A 377 13.77 -10.51 3.90
CA LEU A 377 12.44 -10.26 3.33
C LEU A 377 11.91 -11.43 2.49
N GLN A 378 12.76 -12.12 1.73
CA GLN A 378 12.34 -13.28 0.95
C GLN A 378 12.00 -14.45 1.87
N LYS A 379 12.83 -14.68 2.90
CA LYS A 379 12.57 -15.69 3.93
C LYS A 379 11.26 -15.40 4.66
N LEU A 380 11.04 -14.16 5.10
CA LEU A 380 9.80 -13.74 5.72
C LEU A 380 8.61 -14.02 4.80
N HIS A 381 8.69 -13.64 3.51
CA HIS A 381 7.61 -13.89 2.56
C HIS A 381 7.25 -15.37 2.48
N HIS A 382 8.24 -16.26 2.40
CA HIS A 382 8.01 -17.70 2.38
C HIS A 382 7.40 -18.19 3.70
N SER A 383 7.97 -17.78 4.83
CA SER A 383 7.57 -18.25 6.15
C SER A 383 6.15 -17.87 6.51
N ILE A 384 5.66 -16.69 6.07
CA ILE A 384 4.30 -16.24 6.42
C ILE A 384 3.20 -16.90 5.59
N GLN A 385 3.52 -17.61 4.51
CA GLN A 385 2.50 -18.29 3.70
C GLN A 385 2.07 -19.62 4.32
N ASN A 386 2.92 -20.28 5.11
CA ASN A 386 2.63 -21.60 5.68
C ASN A 386 2.51 -21.56 7.20
N PHE A 387 1.62 -22.37 7.76
CA PHE A 387 1.31 -22.31 9.20
C PHE A 387 2.52 -22.66 10.07
N GLU A 388 3.25 -23.74 9.75
CA GLU A 388 4.38 -24.20 10.56
C GLU A 388 5.50 -23.17 10.60
N THR A 389 5.92 -22.67 9.43
CA THR A 389 6.96 -21.64 9.31
C THR A 389 6.50 -20.29 9.88
N TYR A 390 5.20 -20.00 9.90
CA TYR A 390 4.65 -18.82 10.57
C TYR A 390 4.85 -18.91 12.08
N LEU A 391 4.58 -20.08 12.68
CA LEU A 391 4.80 -20.30 14.11
C LEU A 391 6.29 -20.27 14.47
N GLU A 392 7.17 -20.79 13.61
CA GLU A 392 8.63 -20.64 13.77
C GLU A 392 9.07 -19.17 13.71
N THR A 393 8.46 -18.37 12.84
CA THR A 393 8.72 -16.93 12.75
C THR A 393 8.34 -16.20 14.04
N ILE A 394 7.21 -16.59 14.67
CA ILE A 394 6.83 -16.05 15.99
C ILE A 394 7.90 -16.36 17.04
N ARG A 395 8.39 -17.59 17.10
CA ARG A 395 9.45 -17.99 18.04
C ARG A 395 10.75 -17.22 17.80
N TYR A 396 11.18 -17.14 16.55
CA TYR A 396 12.37 -16.38 16.15
C TYR A 396 12.29 -14.91 16.57
N PHE A 397 11.15 -14.25 16.36
CA PHE A 397 10.95 -12.88 16.84
C PHE A 397 10.93 -12.80 18.38
N GLY A 398 10.36 -13.80 19.06
CA GLY A 398 10.44 -13.94 20.52
C GLY A 398 11.88 -13.94 21.04
N GLU A 399 12.78 -14.70 20.41
CA GLU A 399 14.21 -14.75 20.76
C GLU A 399 14.88 -13.38 20.54
N LEU A 400 14.64 -12.73 19.39
CA LEU A 400 15.22 -11.43 19.08
C LEU A 400 14.79 -10.34 20.08
N THR A 401 13.56 -10.40 20.59
CA THR A 401 13.01 -9.37 21.49
C THR A 401 13.03 -9.73 22.96
N LYS A 402 13.54 -10.92 23.33
CA LYS A 402 13.52 -11.47 24.69
C LYS A 402 12.10 -11.59 25.26
N THR A 403 11.21 -12.13 24.44
CA THR A 403 9.79 -12.37 24.74
C THR A 403 9.41 -13.81 24.41
N GLU A 404 10.33 -14.75 24.65
CA GLU A 404 10.24 -16.17 24.30
C GLU A 404 9.01 -16.83 24.94
N ASN A 405 8.75 -16.56 26.22
CA ASN A 405 7.57 -17.11 26.91
C ASN A 405 6.27 -16.67 26.26
N LYS A 406 6.12 -15.37 25.95
CA LYS A 406 4.92 -14.84 25.29
C LYS A 406 4.79 -15.33 23.84
N ALA A 407 5.90 -15.54 23.16
CA ALA A 407 5.91 -16.16 21.83
C ALA A 407 5.41 -17.60 21.88
N GLU A 408 5.87 -18.40 22.86
CA GLU A 408 5.41 -19.78 23.01
C GLU A 408 3.94 -19.85 23.45
N ASP A 409 3.47 -18.95 24.33
CA ASP A 409 2.04 -18.86 24.68
C ASP A 409 1.16 -18.65 23.44
N LEU A 410 1.57 -17.72 22.55
CA LEU A 410 0.85 -17.45 21.31
C LEU A 410 0.89 -18.64 20.36
N VAL A 411 2.05 -19.28 20.22
CA VAL A 411 2.20 -20.45 19.36
C VAL A 411 1.37 -21.62 19.87
N ALA A 412 1.40 -21.90 21.17
CA ALA A 412 0.59 -22.96 21.79
C ALA A 412 -0.90 -22.74 21.55
N TYR A 413 -1.38 -21.51 21.75
CA TYR A 413 -2.78 -21.13 21.44
C TYR A 413 -3.12 -21.41 19.97
N MET A 414 -2.29 -20.95 19.02
CA MET A 414 -2.56 -21.15 17.60
C MET A 414 -2.50 -22.64 17.20
N GLN A 415 -1.55 -23.39 17.73
CA GLN A 415 -1.42 -24.83 17.50
C GLN A 415 -2.63 -25.61 18.01
N GLU A 416 -3.13 -25.28 19.21
CA GLU A 416 -4.35 -25.86 19.76
C GLU A 416 -5.51 -25.69 18.78
N LYS A 417 -5.75 -24.48 18.28
CA LYS A 417 -6.87 -24.21 17.36
C LYS A 417 -6.71 -24.92 16.02
N ILE A 418 -5.50 -25.01 15.48
CA ILE A 418 -5.21 -25.79 14.27
C ILE A 418 -5.49 -27.28 14.50
N LEU A 419 -5.10 -27.82 15.65
CA LEU A 419 -5.33 -29.23 16.01
C LEU A 419 -6.81 -29.54 16.16
N LEU A 420 -7.60 -28.68 16.80
CA LEU A 420 -9.06 -28.84 16.91
C LEU A 420 -9.75 -29.03 15.56
N ILE A 421 -9.30 -28.30 14.54
CA ILE A 421 -9.81 -28.50 13.17
C ILE A 421 -9.27 -29.81 12.59
N LYS A 422 -7.98 -30.09 12.71
CA LYS A 422 -7.40 -31.35 12.20
C LYS A 422 -8.08 -32.59 12.77
N ASP A 423 -8.47 -32.59 14.04
CA ASP A 423 -9.16 -33.72 14.69
C ASP A 423 -10.53 -34.01 14.06
N GLY A 424 -11.22 -32.97 13.58
CA GLY A 424 -12.51 -33.08 12.88
C GLY A 424 -12.40 -33.61 11.44
N TRP A 425 -11.19 -33.72 10.86
CA TRP A 425 -11.02 -34.07 9.44
C TRP A 425 -11.58 -35.45 9.07
N SER A 426 -11.47 -36.41 9.99
CA SER A 426 -11.97 -37.77 9.76
C SER A 426 -13.50 -37.82 9.56
N ALA A 427 -14.23 -36.82 10.06
CA ALA A 427 -15.68 -36.70 9.94
C ALA A 427 -16.13 -35.95 8.67
N ILE A 428 -15.20 -35.36 7.90
CA ILE A 428 -15.52 -34.59 6.69
C ILE A 428 -16.00 -35.53 5.58
N LYS A 429 -17.26 -35.40 5.18
CA LYS A 429 -17.88 -36.19 4.09
C LYS A 429 -17.76 -35.53 2.72
N HIS A 430 -17.81 -34.21 2.69
CA HIS A 430 -17.75 -33.40 1.46
C HIS A 430 -16.76 -32.26 1.66
N LYS A 431 -15.93 -32.00 0.65
CA LYS A 431 -15.00 -30.86 0.65
C LYS A 431 -15.48 -29.86 -0.39
N PRO A 432 -16.14 -28.76 0.01
CA PRO A 432 -16.64 -27.78 -0.93
C PRO A 432 -15.52 -27.19 -1.80
N ARG A 433 -15.79 -26.97 -3.08
CA ARG A 433 -14.91 -26.15 -3.95
C ARG A 433 -15.04 -24.68 -3.55
N VAL A 434 -13.92 -24.05 -3.25
CA VAL A 434 -13.87 -22.69 -2.71
C VAL A 434 -13.00 -21.79 -3.58
N TYR A 435 -13.56 -20.65 -3.97
CA TYR A 435 -12.85 -19.60 -4.69
C TYR A 435 -12.58 -18.41 -3.77
N TYR A 436 -11.32 -17.98 -3.71
CA TYR A 436 -10.86 -16.86 -2.90
C TYR A 436 -10.54 -15.65 -3.79
N VAL A 437 -11.15 -14.52 -3.47
CA VAL A 437 -11.15 -13.31 -4.33
C VAL A 437 -10.83 -12.07 -3.51
N MET A 438 -10.34 -11.01 -4.15
CA MET A 438 -10.15 -9.70 -3.51
C MET A 438 -10.86 -8.61 -4.31
N GLY A 439 -11.57 -7.71 -3.63
CA GLY A 439 -12.33 -6.64 -4.28
C GLY A 439 -13.54 -7.14 -5.07
N LYS A 440 -13.41 -7.18 -6.39
CA LYS A 440 -14.49 -7.57 -7.34
C LYS A 440 -14.39 -9.05 -7.74
N PRO A 441 -15.48 -9.66 -8.24
CA PRO A 441 -15.57 -11.12 -8.46
C PRO A 441 -14.48 -11.75 -9.32
N LEU A 442 -13.94 -11.00 -10.27
CA LEU A 442 -12.98 -11.51 -11.24
C LEU A 442 -11.53 -11.36 -10.84
N PHE A 443 -11.19 -10.73 -9.70
CA PHE A 443 -9.79 -10.61 -9.26
C PHE A 443 -9.42 -11.77 -8.33
N CYS A 444 -8.92 -12.86 -8.90
CA CYS A 444 -8.54 -14.05 -8.16
C CYS A 444 -7.23 -13.85 -7.40
N LEU A 445 -7.12 -14.39 -6.19
CA LEU A 445 -5.86 -14.45 -5.47
C LEU A 445 -5.00 -15.64 -5.93
N LYS A 446 -3.68 -15.48 -5.84
CA LYS A 446 -2.70 -16.55 -6.07
C LYS A 446 -2.94 -17.77 -5.16
N GLY A 447 -2.92 -18.97 -5.74
CA GLY A 447 -3.26 -20.23 -5.07
C GLY A 447 -2.32 -20.64 -3.93
N GLU A 448 -1.07 -20.17 -3.96
CA GLU A 448 -0.04 -20.43 -2.95
C GLU A 448 -0.19 -19.60 -1.67
N ARG A 449 -1.07 -18.58 -1.68
CA ARG A 449 -1.19 -17.66 -0.55
C ARG A 449 -1.89 -18.29 0.65
N LEU A 450 -1.60 -17.76 1.84
CA LEU A 450 -2.18 -18.18 3.12
C LEU A 450 -3.70 -18.29 3.07
N GLU A 451 -4.40 -17.34 2.43
CA GLU A 451 -5.86 -17.35 2.29
C GLU A 451 -6.39 -18.69 1.72
N ASN A 452 -5.68 -19.24 0.73
CA ASN A 452 -6.01 -20.51 0.11
C ASN A 452 -5.59 -21.71 0.97
N GLN A 453 -4.55 -21.58 1.79
CA GLN A 453 -4.18 -22.59 2.77
C GLN A 453 -5.20 -22.68 3.91
N LEU A 454 -5.77 -21.54 4.34
CA LEU A 454 -6.85 -21.52 5.35
C LEU A 454 -8.08 -22.30 4.87
N VAL A 455 -8.43 -22.17 3.59
CA VAL A 455 -9.50 -22.94 2.95
C VAL A 455 -9.25 -24.44 3.05
N GLU A 456 -8.05 -24.89 2.67
CA GLU A 456 -7.70 -26.32 2.69
C GLU A 456 -7.64 -26.87 4.11
N ALA A 457 -7.06 -26.11 5.04
CA ALA A 457 -7.01 -26.46 6.46
C ALA A 457 -8.41 -26.63 7.07
N ALA A 458 -9.36 -25.77 6.68
CA ALA A 458 -10.76 -25.82 7.08
C ALA A 458 -11.59 -26.92 6.38
N GLY A 459 -10.97 -27.73 5.51
CA GLY A 459 -11.64 -28.85 4.84
C GLY A 459 -12.31 -28.51 3.51
N GLY A 460 -11.91 -27.43 2.84
CA GLY A 460 -12.31 -27.10 1.48
C GLY A 460 -11.29 -27.53 0.42
N ILE A 461 -11.62 -27.30 -0.85
CA ILE A 461 -10.71 -27.41 -1.99
C ILE A 461 -10.54 -25.99 -2.57
N SER A 462 -9.32 -25.44 -2.54
CA SER A 462 -9.05 -24.15 -3.16
C SER A 462 -8.95 -24.30 -4.68
N VAL A 463 -9.94 -23.76 -5.41
CA VAL A 463 -9.92 -23.78 -6.88
C VAL A 463 -8.95 -22.74 -7.46
N ASN A 464 -8.45 -21.81 -6.64
CA ASN A 464 -7.42 -20.85 -7.07
C ASN A 464 -6.11 -21.54 -7.48
N LYS A 465 -5.81 -22.72 -6.93
CA LYS A 465 -4.64 -23.53 -7.32
C LYS A 465 -4.76 -24.16 -8.70
N GLU A 466 -5.97 -24.18 -9.27
CA GLU A 466 -6.22 -24.61 -10.66
C GLU A 466 -5.96 -23.48 -11.67
N ILE A 467 -5.69 -22.25 -11.20
CA ILE A 467 -5.44 -21.07 -12.02
C ILE A 467 -3.95 -20.77 -12.06
N GLU A 468 -3.39 -20.67 -13.26
CA GLU A 468 -2.04 -20.14 -13.44
C GLU A 468 -2.05 -18.61 -13.25
N CYS A 469 -1.73 -18.16 -12.03
CA CYS A 469 -1.76 -16.75 -11.67
C CYS A 469 -0.35 -16.17 -11.55
N SER A 470 0.04 -15.27 -12.48
CA SER A 470 1.37 -14.64 -12.49
C SER A 470 1.42 -13.29 -11.75
N GLY A 471 0.28 -12.62 -11.53
CA GLY A 471 0.18 -11.29 -10.91
C GLY A 471 0.46 -11.23 -9.40
N ARG A 472 0.31 -10.06 -8.76
CA ARG A 472 0.58 -9.85 -7.33
C ARG A 472 -0.41 -8.84 -6.73
N PRO A 473 -1.21 -9.19 -5.70
CA PRO A 473 -1.31 -10.48 -5.02
C PRO A 473 -2.12 -11.54 -5.80
N GLY A 474 -2.61 -11.17 -6.97
CA GLY A 474 -3.53 -11.95 -7.78
C GLY A 474 -3.58 -11.40 -9.19
N MET A 475 -4.62 -11.79 -9.94
CA MET A 475 -4.91 -11.23 -11.25
C MET A 475 -6.40 -11.30 -11.59
N GLN A 476 -6.84 -10.51 -12.55
CA GLN A 476 -8.13 -10.63 -13.19
C GLN A 476 -8.22 -11.91 -14.04
N ILE A 477 -9.32 -12.64 -13.88
CA ILE A 477 -9.71 -13.78 -14.72
C ILE A 477 -10.99 -13.45 -15.50
N SER A 478 -11.25 -14.22 -16.53
CA SER A 478 -12.49 -14.11 -17.31
C SER A 478 -13.69 -14.73 -16.59
N VAL A 479 -14.89 -14.32 -17.01
CA VAL A 479 -16.16 -14.91 -16.53
C VAL A 479 -16.21 -16.39 -16.89
N GLU A 480 -15.72 -16.75 -18.07
CA GLU A 480 -15.64 -18.12 -18.59
C GLU A 480 -14.76 -18.99 -17.69
N GLN A 481 -13.58 -18.49 -17.31
CA GLN A 481 -12.68 -19.19 -16.38
C GLN A 481 -13.35 -19.42 -15.02
N LEU A 482 -13.96 -18.39 -14.42
CA LEU A 482 -14.64 -18.55 -13.13
C LEU A 482 -15.83 -19.51 -13.20
N ASN A 483 -16.63 -19.43 -14.26
CA ASN A 483 -17.75 -20.34 -14.49
C ASN A 483 -17.28 -21.79 -14.71
N ALA A 484 -16.13 -22.00 -15.37
CA ALA A 484 -15.54 -23.32 -15.55
C ALA A 484 -15.04 -23.93 -14.23
N LEU A 485 -14.48 -23.12 -13.33
CA LEU A 485 -14.07 -23.58 -11.99
C LEU A 485 -15.27 -24.01 -11.13
N ASN A 486 -16.44 -23.41 -11.36
CA ASN A 486 -17.70 -23.65 -10.65
C ASN A 486 -17.55 -23.86 -9.12
N PRO A 487 -17.01 -22.88 -8.37
CA PRO A 487 -16.93 -22.96 -6.92
C PRO A 487 -18.32 -23.06 -6.27
N GLU A 488 -18.39 -23.83 -5.18
CA GLU A 488 -19.56 -23.97 -4.31
C GLU A 488 -19.63 -22.88 -3.24
N VAL A 489 -18.47 -22.29 -2.90
CA VAL A 489 -18.33 -21.20 -1.92
C VAL A 489 -17.37 -20.14 -2.46
N ILE A 490 -17.67 -18.86 -2.22
CA ILE A 490 -16.75 -17.75 -2.47
C ILE A 490 -16.41 -17.05 -1.16
N PHE A 491 -15.12 -16.84 -0.91
CA PHE A 491 -14.63 -15.94 0.14
C PHE A 491 -14.03 -14.67 -0.46
N ILE A 492 -14.52 -13.52 -0.02
CA ILE A 492 -13.98 -12.20 -0.34
C ILE A 492 -12.96 -11.84 0.75
N SER A 493 -11.74 -11.52 0.35
CA SER A 493 -10.66 -11.14 1.25
C SER A 493 -11.03 -9.98 2.16
N ALA A 494 -10.63 -10.09 3.42
CA ALA A 494 -10.90 -9.15 4.49
C ALA A 494 -10.02 -7.90 4.44
N PHE A 495 -9.09 -7.78 3.49
CA PHE A 495 -8.29 -6.57 3.34
C PHE A 495 -8.96 -5.54 2.43
N LEU A 496 -9.22 -5.91 1.16
CA LEU A 496 -9.96 -5.10 0.20
C LEU A 496 -11.22 -5.86 -0.21
N SER A 497 -12.34 -5.56 0.45
CA SER A 497 -13.60 -6.28 0.28
C SER A 497 -14.65 -5.41 -0.38
N SER A 498 -15.40 -5.98 -1.33
CA SER A 498 -16.76 -5.49 -1.62
C SER A 498 -17.73 -5.96 -0.55
N SER A 499 -18.86 -5.27 -0.38
CA SER A 499 -19.98 -5.83 0.37
C SER A 499 -20.47 -7.10 -0.34
N VAL A 500 -20.99 -8.08 0.42
CA VAL A 500 -21.55 -9.31 -0.17
C VAL A 500 -22.68 -8.99 -1.15
N GLU A 501 -23.48 -7.97 -0.85
CA GLU A 501 -24.58 -7.52 -1.70
C GLU A 501 -24.10 -6.95 -3.04
N ASP A 502 -23.12 -6.03 -3.01
CA ASP A 502 -22.57 -5.45 -4.24
C ASP A 502 -21.83 -6.50 -5.07
N PHE A 503 -21.11 -7.39 -4.40
CA PHE A 503 -20.41 -8.50 -5.04
C PHE A 503 -21.41 -9.43 -5.76
N TYR A 504 -22.51 -9.79 -5.10
CA TYR A 504 -23.56 -10.61 -5.69
C TYR A 504 -24.22 -9.92 -6.89
N LYS A 505 -24.56 -8.63 -6.77
CA LYS A 505 -25.12 -7.84 -7.88
C LYS A 505 -24.18 -7.80 -9.08
N GLU A 506 -22.88 -7.59 -8.84
CA GLU A 506 -21.88 -7.58 -9.90
C GLU A 506 -21.78 -8.95 -10.57
N CYS A 507 -21.75 -10.05 -9.80
CA CYS A 507 -21.77 -11.41 -10.35
C CYS A 507 -22.93 -11.63 -11.33
N ARG A 508 -24.13 -11.21 -10.93
CA ARG A 508 -25.34 -11.31 -11.77
C ARG A 508 -25.25 -10.45 -13.02
N LYS A 509 -24.69 -9.24 -12.89
CA LYS A 509 -24.55 -8.28 -13.99
C LYS A 509 -23.56 -8.75 -15.06
N VAL A 510 -22.44 -9.37 -14.67
CA VAL A 510 -21.41 -9.82 -15.62
C VAL A 510 -21.60 -11.27 -16.09
N GLY A 511 -22.63 -11.98 -15.63
CA GLY A 511 -22.94 -13.33 -16.09
C GLY A 511 -22.18 -14.46 -15.38
N ILE A 512 -21.78 -14.25 -14.12
CA ILE A 512 -21.21 -15.32 -13.30
C ILE A 512 -22.35 -16.21 -12.76
N THR A 513 -22.30 -17.49 -13.10
CA THR A 513 -23.36 -18.49 -12.83
C THR A 513 -22.88 -19.68 -12.01
N VAL A 514 -21.78 -19.52 -11.27
CA VAL A 514 -21.24 -20.57 -10.39
C VAL A 514 -22.21 -20.92 -9.26
N ASP A 515 -22.08 -22.12 -8.71
CA ASP A 515 -22.99 -22.63 -7.68
C ASP A 515 -22.96 -21.79 -6.39
N ALA A 516 -21.81 -21.21 -6.03
CA ALA A 516 -21.71 -20.25 -4.93
C ALA A 516 -22.66 -19.05 -5.12
N VAL A 517 -22.77 -18.52 -6.34
CA VAL A 517 -23.65 -17.37 -6.64
C VAL A 517 -25.11 -17.82 -6.65
N LYS A 518 -25.42 -18.95 -7.30
CA LYS A 518 -26.80 -19.50 -7.35
C LYS A 518 -27.36 -19.74 -5.94
N ASN A 519 -26.53 -20.30 -5.06
CA ASN A 519 -26.90 -20.67 -3.68
C ASN A 519 -26.60 -19.57 -2.65
N LYS A 520 -26.15 -18.38 -3.09
CA LYS A 520 -25.78 -17.25 -2.22
C LYS A 520 -24.76 -17.60 -1.14
N ARG A 521 -23.83 -18.51 -1.43
CA ARG A 521 -22.70 -18.91 -0.57
C ARG A 521 -21.48 -18.02 -0.83
N ILE A 522 -21.65 -16.72 -0.55
CA ILE A 522 -20.62 -15.68 -0.71
C ILE A 522 -20.39 -15.05 0.66
N TYR A 523 -19.16 -15.09 1.14
CA TYR A 523 -18.84 -14.70 2.51
C TYR A 523 -17.65 -13.73 2.57
N THR A 524 -17.67 -12.86 3.57
CA THR A 524 -16.50 -12.10 4.04
C THR A 524 -16.09 -12.63 5.41
N HIS A 525 -14.87 -12.33 5.83
CA HIS A 525 -14.51 -12.48 7.24
C HIS A 525 -15.26 -11.48 8.11
N LEU A 526 -15.36 -11.80 9.40
CA LEU A 526 -16.02 -10.94 10.39
C LEU A 526 -15.22 -9.65 10.66
N ALA A 527 -13.90 -9.69 10.47
CA ALA A 527 -13.03 -8.54 10.62
C ALA A 527 -11.85 -8.58 9.65
N SER A 528 -11.28 -7.41 9.40
CA SER A 528 -10.06 -7.24 8.60
C SER A 528 -8.82 -7.83 9.26
N GLY A 529 -7.89 -8.32 8.43
CA GLY A 529 -6.63 -8.91 8.90
C GLY A 529 -6.77 -10.31 9.50
N TRP A 530 -7.94 -10.94 9.38
CA TRP A 530 -8.21 -12.31 9.84
C TRP A 530 -7.94 -13.37 8.77
N ASP A 531 -7.46 -12.98 7.59
CA ASP A 531 -7.14 -13.90 6.51
C ASP A 531 -5.68 -13.84 6.07
N PHE A 532 -4.91 -12.83 6.50
CA PHE A 532 -3.51 -12.71 6.12
C PHE A 532 -2.67 -11.82 7.05
N GLY A 533 -1.39 -12.18 7.20
CA GLY A 533 -0.31 -11.31 7.68
C GLY A 533 -0.22 -11.05 9.19
N SER A 534 -1.35 -11.07 9.92
CA SER A 534 -1.37 -10.88 11.38
C SER A 534 -1.69 -12.19 12.11
N PRO A 535 -1.24 -12.41 13.37
CA PRO A 535 -1.58 -13.62 14.12
C PRO A 535 -3.09 -13.88 14.27
N ARG A 536 -3.92 -12.85 14.05
CA ARG A 536 -5.38 -12.94 14.05
C ARG A 536 -5.94 -13.80 12.92
N TRP A 537 -5.12 -14.23 11.95
CA TRP A 537 -5.55 -15.15 10.90
C TRP A 537 -6.13 -16.46 11.46
N ILE A 538 -5.72 -16.85 12.67
CA ILE A 538 -6.27 -18.03 13.34
C ILE A 538 -7.78 -17.92 13.58
N LEU A 539 -8.31 -16.72 13.82
CA LEU A 539 -9.75 -16.48 13.98
C LEU A 539 -10.50 -16.65 12.64
N GLY A 540 -9.88 -16.24 11.54
CA GLY A 540 -10.42 -16.49 10.21
C GLY A 540 -10.43 -17.97 9.85
N LEU A 541 -9.43 -18.76 10.28
CA LEU A 541 -9.44 -20.20 10.11
C LEU A 541 -10.67 -20.84 10.78
N LEU A 542 -10.95 -20.48 12.04
CA LEU A 542 -12.13 -20.96 12.77
C LEU A 542 -13.45 -20.56 12.06
N HIS A 543 -13.52 -19.33 11.56
CA HIS A 543 -14.67 -18.83 10.81
C HIS A 543 -14.91 -19.61 9.51
N ILE A 544 -13.85 -19.85 8.73
CA ILE A 544 -13.94 -20.64 7.50
C ILE A 544 -14.39 -22.07 7.82
N ALA A 545 -13.87 -22.68 8.89
CA ALA A 545 -14.24 -24.04 9.30
C ALA A 545 -15.75 -24.15 9.61
N ASN A 546 -16.31 -23.20 10.38
CA ASN A 546 -17.76 -23.13 10.63
C ASN A 546 -18.59 -23.04 9.34
N ILE A 547 -18.11 -22.31 8.32
CA ILE A 547 -18.83 -22.12 7.05
C ILE A 547 -18.74 -23.35 6.15
N LEU A 548 -17.55 -23.96 6.05
CA LEU A 548 -17.30 -25.06 5.14
C LEU A 548 -17.83 -26.38 5.67
N GLN A 549 -17.77 -26.59 6.99
CA GLN A 549 -18.12 -27.84 7.65
C GLN A 549 -19.05 -27.58 8.87
N PRO A 550 -20.25 -27.01 8.66
CA PRO A 550 -21.16 -26.61 9.74
C PRO A 550 -21.72 -27.79 10.56
N GLU A 551 -21.60 -29.02 10.07
CA GLU A 551 -22.02 -30.23 10.80
C GLU A 551 -20.94 -30.75 11.77
N ILE A 552 -19.73 -30.18 11.72
CA ILE A 552 -18.57 -30.61 12.49
C ILE A 552 -18.11 -29.50 13.42
N TYR A 553 -18.06 -28.26 12.93
CA TYR A 553 -17.52 -27.12 13.68
C TYR A 553 -18.59 -26.09 14.03
N HIS A 554 -18.54 -25.64 15.28
CA HIS A 554 -19.42 -24.63 15.85
C HIS A 554 -18.65 -23.67 16.77
N PHE A 555 -17.50 -23.17 16.32
CA PHE A 555 -16.65 -22.29 17.11
C PHE A 555 -17.38 -20.95 17.41
N ASP A 556 -17.36 -20.51 18.67
CA ASP A 556 -17.72 -19.13 19.02
C ASP A 556 -16.56 -18.19 18.69
N VAL A 557 -16.47 -17.81 17.40
CA VAL A 557 -15.37 -16.99 16.88
C VAL A 557 -15.29 -15.64 17.58
N ILE A 558 -16.41 -15.05 18.01
CA ILE A 558 -16.42 -13.76 18.72
C ILE A 558 -15.95 -13.94 20.17
N GLY A 559 -16.35 -15.03 20.83
CA GLY A 559 -15.82 -15.41 22.13
C GLY A 559 -14.30 -15.63 22.10
N GLU A 560 -13.82 -16.38 21.10
CA GLU A 560 -12.39 -16.60 20.86
C GLU A 560 -11.64 -15.30 20.57
N ALA A 561 -12.22 -14.40 19.77
CA ALA A 561 -11.64 -13.09 19.51
C ALA A 561 -11.48 -12.25 20.80
N LYS A 562 -12.49 -12.27 21.69
CA LYS A 562 -12.41 -11.60 23.01
C LYS A 562 -11.30 -12.19 23.87
N GLY A 563 -11.15 -13.52 23.89
CA GLY A 563 -10.07 -14.20 24.63
C GLY A 563 -8.69 -13.83 24.09
N LEU A 564 -8.50 -13.94 22.77
CA LEU A 564 -7.25 -13.60 22.09
C LEU A 564 -6.85 -12.15 22.35
N TYR A 565 -7.78 -11.20 22.22
CA TYR A 565 -7.49 -9.78 22.43
C TYR A 565 -7.14 -9.45 23.89
N LYS A 566 -7.83 -10.09 24.82
CA LYS A 566 -7.53 -9.90 26.25
C LYS A 566 -6.15 -10.44 26.61
N GLU A 567 -5.79 -11.62 26.12
CA GLU A 567 -4.53 -12.30 26.48
C GLU A 567 -3.31 -11.71 25.77
N PHE A 568 -3.40 -11.47 24.46
CA PHE A 568 -2.24 -11.12 23.64
C PHE A 568 -2.14 -9.62 23.30
N TYR A 569 -3.24 -8.87 23.44
CA TYR A 569 -3.25 -7.43 23.15
C TYR A 569 -3.56 -6.55 24.36
N GLU A 570 -3.94 -7.11 25.52
CA GLU A 570 -4.41 -6.37 26.70
C GLU A 570 -5.58 -5.41 26.36
N LEU A 571 -6.47 -5.83 25.45
CA LEU A 571 -7.58 -5.01 24.94
C LEU A 571 -8.92 -5.72 25.04
N ASP A 572 -9.99 -4.94 25.21
CA ASP A 572 -11.35 -5.41 24.96
C ASP A 572 -11.62 -5.46 23.45
N PHE A 573 -12.13 -6.60 22.97
CA PHE A 573 -12.48 -6.76 21.57
C PHE A 573 -13.81 -6.08 21.22
N SER A 574 -13.78 -5.23 20.20
CA SER A 574 -14.98 -4.70 19.54
C SER A 574 -14.77 -4.62 18.03
N LEU A 575 -15.74 -5.15 17.27
CA LEU A 575 -15.73 -5.06 15.80
C LEU A 575 -15.74 -3.62 15.30
N SER A 576 -16.39 -2.70 16.03
CA SER A 576 -16.46 -1.27 15.65
C SER A 576 -15.10 -0.57 15.68
N ASP A 577 -14.15 -1.13 16.43
CA ASP A 577 -12.85 -0.51 16.67
C ASP A 577 -11.77 -1.08 15.74
N LEU A 578 -12.16 -1.96 14.81
CA LEU A 578 -11.24 -2.57 13.84
C LEU A 578 -11.27 -1.80 12.53
N ASN A 579 -10.11 -1.68 11.91
CA ASN A 579 -9.94 -1.14 10.57
C ASN A 579 -8.96 -2.00 9.78
N ARG A 580 -8.51 -1.54 8.60
CA ARG A 580 -7.63 -2.32 7.72
C ARG A 580 -6.16 -2.31 8.15
N SER A 581 -5.82 -1.80 9.33
CA SER A 581 -4.46 -1.91 9.86
C SER A 581 -4.07 -3.38 10.01
N PHE A 582 -2.93 -3.75 9.41
CA PHE A 582 -2.39 -5.10 9.56
C PHE A 582 -1.74 -5.27 10.93
N SER A 583 -0.96 -4.29 11.37
CA SER A 583 -0.19 -4.39 12.60
C SER A 583 -1.01 -4.07 13.84
N LYS A 584 -1.68 -2.91 13.86
CA LYS A 584 -2.38 -2.44 15.05
C LYS A 584 -3.66 -3.27 15.27
N PRO A 585 -3.89 -3.84 16.46
CA PRO A 585 -5.05 -4.70 16.70
C PRO A 585 -6.39 -3.95 16.76
N SER A 586 -6.37 -2.63 16.95
CA SER A 586 -7.54 -1.76 16.99
C SER A 586 -7.14 -0.32 16.65
N SER A 587 -8.06 0.47 16.12
CA SER A 587 -7.91 1.93 15.91
C SER A 587 -7.67 2.71 17.21
N LYS A 588 -8.00 2.13 18.37
CA LYS A 588 -7.73 2.69 19.71
C LYS A 588 -6.36 2.32 20.25
N TRP A 589 -5.66 1.37 19.61
CA TRP A 589 -4.36 0.94 20.08
C TRP A 589 -3.32 2.04 19.84
N THR A 590 -2.51 2.32 20.85
CA THR A 590 -1.39 3.25 20.72
C THR A 590 -0.16 2.68 21.41
N TRP A 591 1.01 3.07 20.93
CA TRP A 591 2.26 2.79 21.61
C TRP A 591 2.23 3.41 23.02
N LYS A 592 2.56 2.63 24.05
CA LYS A 592 2.70 3.11 25.43
C LYS A 592 3.84 4.14 25.45
N THR A 593 3.53 5.43 25.32
CA THR A 593 4.56 6.48 25.35
C THR A 593 5.04 6.68 26.78
N ASN A 594 6.36 6.78 26.98
CA ASN A 594 6.99 7.11 28.27
C ASN A 594 6.53 8.47 28.87
N ARG A 595 5.59 9.20 28.25
CA ARG A 595 5.04 10.45 28.79
C ARG A 595 4.01 10.24 29.89
N GLN A 596 3.41 9.05 30.03
CA GLN A 596 2.50 8.76 31.16
C GLN A 596 3.21 8.43 32.48
N ALA A 597 4.54 8.21 32.47
CA ALA A 597 5.32 7.96 33.68
C ALA A 597 5.76 9.25 34.42
N CYS A 598 5.56 10.44 33.83
CA CYS A 598 6.01 11.72 34.42
C CYS A 598 4.91 12.52 35.14
N CYS A 599 3.66 12.05 35.16
CA CYS A 599 2.53 12.82 35.72
C CYS A 599 1.88 12.20 36.97
N THR A 600 2.54 11.28 37.67
CA THR A 600 1.98 10.66 38.90
C THR A 600 2.76 10.94 40.19
N ASN A 601 3.73 11.87 40.22
CA ASN A 601 4.53 12.15 41.43
C ASN A 601 4.58 13.63 41.90
N ASP A 602 3.62 14.49 41.52
CA ASP A 602 3.52 15.86 42.06
C ASP A 602 2.20 16.11 42.82
N LYS A 603 1.85 15.20 43.73
CA LYS A 603 0.88 15.48 44.80
C LYS A 603 1.28 14.77 46.08
N VAL A 604 2.27 15.31 46.80
CA VAL A 604 2.27 15.53 48.25
C VAL A 604 3.46 16.47 48.52
N ILE A 605 3.19 17.70 48.97
CA ILE A 605 3.92 18.54 49.94
C ILE A 605 3.41 19.98 49.75
N SER A 606 2.40 20.36 50.53
CA SER A 606 2.28 21.67 51.21
C SER A 606 0.95 21.71 51.95
N GLY A 607 1.03 21.83 53.27
CA GLY A 607 -0.12 21.84 54.20
C GLY A 607 0.26 21.20 55.52
#